data_AF-A0AB37GNA7-F1
#
_entry.id   AF-A0AB37GNA7-F1
#
_cell.length_a   1.000
_cell.length_b   1.000
_cell.length_c   1.000
_cell.angle_alpha   90.00
_cell.angle_beta   90.00
_cell.angle_gamma   90.00
#
_symmetry.space_group_name_H-M   'P 1'
#
loop_
_entity.id
_entity.type
_entity.pdbx_description
1 polymer ?
#
loop_
_entity_poly.entity_id
_entity_poly.type
_entity_poly.pdbx_seq_one_letter_code
_entity_poly.pdbx_strand_id
1 'polypeptide(L)'
;MAKFELHKWQDALNSRRLRNDTNDNWQRLEDVIAALYQADEGVRNRIDNLILNSGGDSPLEVIDSHTDSLGHVHNTLQARLEFEFNRIKDEYSDVNDQMAAFATVAAELTEQLNKLYRADNDLILYVDGNKGNDITGNGTEENPFKTINKAVSRIPRLINANVIIRCKPAVYDEDVSIQQVYASNILLENANLDKIDPSKEDTGVFIRSISFIDCPGYINVSGFTQYDMINSGTRYTGAGVDEPVTFFFDRCGYGAINKCRFTENMKATRSHSVYYAASNGRVLDCYFKDQFDCLYTNFNAVITFDETNKGYGNERLAQVGRSIVFAPLKNRSVTSDGGPFVKYAGGQVFE
;
A
#
# COMPACT_ATOMS: atom_id res chain seq x y z
N MET A 1 34.89 -10.70 -39.08
CA MET A 1 35.00 -9.55 -38.16
C MET A 1 33.63 -8.91 -38.05
N ALA A 2 33.08 -8.81 -36.84
CA ALA A 2 31.93 -7.94 -36.61
C ALA A 2 32.34 -6.51 -36.97
N LYS A 3 31.51 -5.81 -37.76
CA LYS A 3 31.82 -4.47 -38.24
C LYS A 3 31.68 -3.49 -37.07
N PHE A 4 32.75 -2.78 -36.74
CA PHE A 4 32.71 -1.73 -35.73
C PHE A 4 31.91 -0.54 -36.28
N GLU A 5 30.70 -0.34 -35.76
CA GLU A 5 29.79 0.72 -36.23
C GLU A 5 29.53 1.72 -35.10
N LEU A 6 29.94 2.97 -35.36
CA LEU A 6 29.63 4.11 -34.50
C LEU A 6 28.20 4.59 -34.78
N HIS A 7 27.55 5.11 -33.74
CA HIS A 7 26.29 5.81 -33.87
C HIS A 7 26.48 7.01 -34.80
N LYS A 8 25.81 6.97 -35.96
CA LYS A 8 25.85 8.08 -36.91
C LYS A 8 25.03 9.23 -36.38
N TRP A 9 25.44 10.44 -36.75
CA TRP A 9 24.70 11.65 -36.43
C TRP A 9 23.30 11.61 -37.08
N GLN A 10 22.25 11.42 -36.28
CA GLN A 10 20.86 11.29 -36.76
C GLN A 10 20.00 12.53 -36.52
N ASP A 11 20.43 13.45 -35.66
CA ASP A 11 19.67 14.65 -35.28
C ASP A 11 20.61 15.88 -35.21
N ALA A 12 20.29 16.94 -35.94
CA ALA A 12 21.10 18.16 -36.02
C ALA A 12 20.93 19.09 -34.81
N LEU A 13 19.94 18.84 -33.95
CA LEU A 13 19.68 19.63 -32.75
C LEU A 13 20.44 19.04 -31.54
N ASN A 14 20.87 19.89 -30.62
CA ASN A 14 21.61 19.49 -29.41
C ASN A 14 20.69 18.77 -28.39
N SER A 15 20.22 17.59 -28.75
CA SER A 15 19.30 16.77 -27.97
C SER A 15 20.05 15.89 -26.97
N ARG A 16 19.38 15.51 -25.87
CA ARG A 16 19.93 14.57 -24.87
C ARG A 16 20.40 13.26 -25.50
N ARG A 17 19.69 12.80 -26.54
CA ARG A 17 20.02 11.60 -27.31
C ARG A 17 21.34 11.77 -28.07
N LEU A 18 21.52 12.87 -28.80
CA LEU A 18 22.77 13.15 -29.50
C LEU A 18 23.98 13.14 -28.55
N ARG A 19 23.84 13.73 -27.35
CA ARG A 19 24.91 13.75 -26.34
C ARG A 19 25.26 12.34 -25.85
N ASN A 20 24.25 11.51 -25.58
CA ASN A 20 24.46 10.13 -25.14
C ASN A 20 25.12 9.29 -26.25
N ASP A 21 24.59 9.33 -27.48
CA ASP A 21 25.15 8.60 -28.62
C ASP A 21 26.60 9.03 -28.92
N THR A 22 26.92 10.31 -28.72
CA THR A 22 28.29 10.83 -28.86
C THR A 22 29.22 10.32 -27.76
N ASN A 23 28.77 10.35 -26.51
CA ASN A 23 29.56 9.82 -25.39
C ASN A 23 29.79 8.31 -25.53
N ASP A 24 28.78 7.55 -25.96
CA ASP A 24 28.89 6.11 -26.20
C ASP A 24 29.89 5.80 -27.32
N ASN A 25 29.90 6.60 -28.39
CA ASN A 25 30.90 6.49 -29.44
C ASN A 25 32.33 6.76 -28.94
N TRP A 26 32.51 7.79 -28.10
CA TRP A 26 33.81 8.10 -27.51
C TRP A 26 34.31 6.97 -26.63
N GLN A 27 33.45 6.41 -25.77
CA GLN A 27 33.81 5.26 -24.93
C GLN A 27 34.20 4.06 -25.79
N ARG A 28 33.41 3.73 -26.81
CA ARG A 28 33.73 2.62 -27.72
C ARG A 28 35.06 2.82 -28.46
N LEU A 29 35.36 4.05 -28.87
CA LEU A 29 36.65 4.36 -29.51
C LEU A 29 37.81 4.20 -28.53
N GLU A 30 37.65 4.68 -27.30
CA GLU A 30 38.63 4.51 -26.23
C GLU A 30 38.90 3.03 -25.97
N ASP A 31 37.85 2.22 -25.82
CA ASP A 31 37.95 0.77 -25.57
C ASP A 31 38.68 0.06 -26.72
N VAL A 32 38.37 0.41 -27.98
CA VAL A 32 39.06 -0.18 -29.15
C VAL A 32 40.52 0.23 -29.19
N ILE A 33 40.84 1.50 -28.95
CA ILE A 33 42.21 1.99 -28.95
C ILE A 33 43.01 1.31 -27.84
N ALA A 34 42.45 1.19 -26.63
CA ALA A 34 43.07 0.50 -25.51
C ALA A 34 43.33 -0.98 -25.84
N ALA A 35 42.36 -1.68 -26.45
CA ALA A 35 42.53 -3.07 -26.88
C ALA A 35 43.61 -3.23 -27.96
N LEU A 36 43.74 -2.27 -28.89
CA LEU A 36 44.80 -2.28 -29.89
C LEU A 36 46.18 -2.07 -29.27
N TYR A 37 46.31 -1.15 -28.30
CA TYR A 37 47.56 -0.95 -27.57
C TYR A 37 47.98 -2.20 -26.81
N GLN A 38 47.05 -2.84 -26.10
CA GLN A 38 47.32 -4.11 -25.40
C GLN A 38 47.73 -5.23 -26.36
N ALA A 39 47.05 -5.34 -27.51
CA ALA A 39 47.39 -6.35 -28.52
C ALA A 39 48.78 -6.11 -29.12
N ASP A 40 49.14 -4.86 -29.43
CA ASP A 40 50.46 -4.50 -29.95
C ASP A 40 51.56 -4.77 -28.92
N GLU A 41 51.35 -4.40 -27.65
CA GLU A 41 52.26 -4.70 -26.55
C GLU A 41 52.45 -6.21 -26.37
N GLY A 42 51.36 -6.99 -26.38
CA GLY A 42 51.41 -8.44 -26.31
C GLY A 42 52.18 -9.08 -27.48
N VAL A 43 51.98 -8.59 -28.70
CA VAL A 43 52.74 -9.06 -29.88
C VAL A 43 54.23 -8.73 -29.75
N ARG A 44 54.58 -7.52 -29.31
CA ARG A 44 55.98 -7.12 -29.08
C ARG A 44 56.64 -7.97 -28.01
N ASN A 45 55.98 -8.17 -26.87
CA ASN A 45 56.50 -9.02 -25.79
C ASN A 45 56.72 -10.46 -26.24
N ARG A 46 55.83 -11.02 -27.09
CA ARG A 46 56.03 -12.35 -27.69
C ARG A 46 57.20 -12.39 -28.65
N ILE A 47 57.34 -11.37 -29.51
CA ILE A 47 58.47 -11.26 -30.45
C ILE A 47 59.79 -11.15 -29.67
N ASP A 48 59.85 -10.28 -28.66
CA ASP A 48 61.02 -10.09 -27.80
C ASP A 48 61.35 -11.39 -27.06
N ASN A 49 60.35 -12.08 -26.51
CA ASN A 49 60.56 -13.40 -25.88
C ASN A 49 61.09 -14.45 -26.86
N LEU A 50 60.55 -14.52 -28.06
CA LEU A 50 60.96 -15.48 -29.09
C LEU A 50 62.35 -15.18 -29.66
N ILE A 51 62.74 -13.91 -29.80
CA ILE A 51 64.02 -13.51 -30.40
C ILE A 51 65.12 -13.49 -29.35
N LEU A 52 64.91 -12.81 -28.22
CA LEU A 52 65.95 -12.59 -27.20
C LEU A 52 66.26 -13.84 -26.39
N ASN A 53 65.27 -14.70 -26.16
CA ASN A 53 65.46 -15.97 -25.48
C ASN A 53 65.62 -17.15 -26.46
N SER A 54 65.83 -16.87 -27.77
CA SER A 54 66.17 -17.92 -28.73
C SER A 54 67.60 -18.42 -28.54
N GLY A 55 67.78 -19.75 -28.54
CA GLY A 55 69.09 -20.39 -28.57
C GLY A 55 69.54 -21.10 -27.29
N GLY A 56 68.68 -21.23 -26.27
CA GLY A 56 68.93 -22.07 -25.08
C GLY A 56 68.38 -23.50 -25.20
N ASP A 57 68.52 -24.30 -24.12
CA ASP A 57 68.03 -25.69 -24.04
C ASP A 57 66.49 -25.81 -23.97
N SER A 58 65.78 -24.69 -23.76
CA SER A 58 64.31 -24.67 -23.64
C SER A 58 63.64 -24.52 -25.01
N PRO A 59 62.62 -25.33 -25.33
CA PRO A 59 61.86 -25.18 -26.57
C PRO A 59 61.20 -23.80 -26.67
N LEU A 60 61.33 -23.14 -27.83
CA LEU A 60 60.72 -21.84 -28.11
C LEU A 60 59.20 -21.82 -27.90
N GLU A 61 58.52 -22.94 -28.10
CA GLU A 61 57.08 -23.11 -27.83
C GLU A 61 56.74 -22.87 -26.35
N VAL A 62 57.57 -23.36 -25.43
CA VAL A 62 57.36 -23.18 -23.98
C VAL A 62 57.62 -21.73 -23.59
N ILE A 63 58.66 -21.11 -24.15
CA ILE A 63 59.01 -19.71 -23.91
C ILE A 63 57.90 -18.76 -24.38
N ASP A 64 57.33 -18.98 -25.58
CA ASP A 64 56.20 -18.18 -26.08
C ASP A 64 54.95 -18.37 -25.21
N SER A 65 54.75 -19.58 -24.67
CA SER A 65 53.61 -19.91 -23.82
C SER A 65 53.64 -19.21 -22.45
N HIS A 66 54.73 -18.56 -22.06
CA HIS A 66 54.83 -17.77 -20.83
C HIS A 66 54.06 -16.44 -20.89
N THR A 67 53.71 -15.97 -22.08
CA THR A 67 52.94 -14.73 -22.23
C THR A 67 51.45 -15.03 -22.11
N ASP A 68 50.73 -14.28 -21.27
CA ASP A 68 49.29 -14.42 -21.10
C ASP A 68 48.48 -13.69 -22.20
N SER A 69 47.16 -13.82 -22.16
CA SER A 69 46.26 -13.18 -23.13
C SER A 69 46.22 -11.65 -23.06
N LEU A 70 46.80 -11.03 -22.02
CA LEU A 70 46.91 -9.58 -21.84
C LEU A 70 48.30 -9.06 -22.21
N GLY A 71 49.22 -9.94 -22.61
CA GLY A 71 50.57 -9.57 -23.01
C GLY A 71 51.59 -9.54 -21.87
N HIS A 72 51.24 -9.96 -20.65
CA HIS A 72 52.22 -10.05 -19.55
C HIS A 72 53.06 -11.31 -19.69
N VAL A 73 54.37 -11.17 -19.51
CA VAL A 73 55.33 -12.28 -19.53
C VAL A 73 55.51 -12.82 -18.13
N HIS A 74 55.29 -14.12 -17.96
CA HIS A 74 55.49 -14.82 -16.69
C HIS A 74 56.84 -15.54 -16.66
N ASN A 75 57.38 -15.78 -15.45
CA ASN A 75 58.69 -16.44 -15.29
C ASN A 75 58.69 -17.88 -15.80
N THR A 76 57.55 -18.58 -15.69
CA THR A 76 57.35 -19.96 -16.13
C THR A 76 55.94 -20.15 -16.68
N LEU A 77 55.74 -21.18 -17.50
CA LEU A 77 54.42 -21.60 -17.95
C LEU A 77 53.50 -21.92 -16.77
N GLN A 78 54.02 -22.57 -15.74
CA GLN A 78 53.26 -22.87 -14.53
C GLN A 78 52.74 -21.60 -13.85
N ALA A 79 53.59 -20.57 -13.70
CA ALA A 79 53.18 -19.31 -13.10
C ALA A 79 52.04 -18.63 -13.89
N ARG A 80 52.11 -18.66 -15.23
CA ARG A 80 51.04 -18.17 -16.09
C ARG A 80 49.74 -18.96 -15.86
N LEU A 81 49.81 -20.29 -15.88
CA LEU A 81 48.63 -21.16 -15.72
C LEU A 81 47.97 -20.98 -14.34
N GLU A 82 48.78 -20.86 -13.28
CA GLU A 82 48.28 -20.57 -11.93
C GLU A 82 47.63 -19.19 -11.84
N PHE A 83 48.22 -18.17 -12.47
CA PHE A 83 47.65 -16.83 -12.55
C PHE A 83 46.29 -16.82 -13.27
N GLU A 84 46.21 -17.42 -14.46
CA GLU A 84 44.96 -17.51 -15.22
C GLU A 84 43.90 -18.33 -14.48
N PHE A 85 44.28 -19.45 -13.85
CA PHE A 85 43.37 -20.28 -13.08
C PHE A 85 42.80 -19.55 -11.86
N ASN A 86 43.63 -18.81 -11.12
CA ASN A 86 43.17 -18.02 -9.98
C ASN A 86 42.24 -16.89 -10.43
N ARG A 87 42.55 -16.20 -11.54
CA ARG A 87 41.66 -15.18 -12.09
C ARG A 87 40.29 -15.75 -12.46
N ILE A 88 40.26 -16.88 -13.18
CA ILE A 88 39.01 -17.56 -13.55
C ILE A 88 38.25 -17.95 -12.28
N LYS A 89 38.92 -18.49 -11.28
CA LYS A 89 38.30 -18.87 -10.00
C LYS A 89 37.66 -17.67 -9.30
N ASP A 90 38.34 -16.52 -9.26
CA ASP A 90 37.82 -15.30 -8.65
C ASP A 90 36.60 -14.78 -9.43
N GLU A 91 36.66 -14.73 -10.76
CA GLU A 91 35.52 -14.38 -11.62
C GLU A 91 34.32 -15.31 -11.41
N TYR A 92 34.55 -16.63 -11.26
CA TYR A 92 33.49 -17.59 -10.94
C TYR A 92 32.87 -17.36 -9.55
N SER A 93 33.66 -16.93 -8.57
CA SER A 93 33.17 -16.58 -7.24
C SER A 93 32.27 -15.36 -7.31
N ASP A 94 32.71 -14.31 -8.02
CA ASP A 94 31.94 -13.07 -8.18
C ASP A 94 30.61 -13.32 -8.91
N VAL A 95 30.61 -14.17 -9.95
CA VAL A 95 29.38 -14.56 -10.66
C VAL A 95 28.42 -15.30 -9.74
N ASN A 96 28.92 -16.19 -8.87
CA ASN A 96 28.07 -16.90 -7.91
C ASN A 96 27.44 -15.95 -6.88
N ASP A 97 28.21 -14.97 -6.39
CA ASP A 97 27.71 -13.96 -5.45
C ASP A 97 26.64 -13.07 -6.12
N GLN A 98 26.87 -12.67 -7.37
CA GLN A 98 25.86 -11.94 -8.16
C GLN A 98 24.61 -12.78 -8.41
N MET A 99 24.74 -14.08 -8.70
CA MET A 99 23.61 -15.00 -8.86
C MET A 99 22.79 -15.13 -7.56
N ALA A 100 23.45 -15.21 -6.40
CA ALA A 100 22.77 -15.26 -5.11
C ALA A 100 22.02 -13.95 -4.79
N ALA A 101 22.62 -12.80 -5.08
CA ALA A 101 21.95 -11.51 -4.96
C ALA A 101 20.74 -11.40 -5.91
N PHE A 102 20.89 -11.85 -7.16
CA PHE A 102 19.81 -11.86 -8.15
C PHE A 102 18.65 -12.77 -7.71
N ALA A 103 18.94 -13.95 -7.17
CA ALA A 103 17.91 -14.85 -6.63
C ALA A 103 17.11 -14.22 -5.49
N THR A 104 17.79 -13.46 -4.62
CA THR A 104 17.14 -12.71 -3.53
C THR A 104 16.19 -11.64 -4.08
N VAL A 105 16.65 -10.83 -5.04
CA VAL A 105 15.81 -9.81 -5.69
C VAL A 105 14.64 -10.43 -6.44
N ALA A 106 14.84 -11.56 -7.12
CA ALA A 106 13.78 -12.28 -7.82
C ALA A 106 12.71 -12.81 -6.86
N ALA A 107 13.10 -13.30 -5.68
CA ALA A 107 12.17 -13.73 -4.64
C ALA A 107 11.36 -12.55 -4.09
N GLU A 108 12.00 -11.41 -3.78
CA GLU A 108 11.32 -10.19 -3.33
C GLU A 108 10.33 -9.66 -4.39
N LEU A 109 10.74 -9.62 -5.66
CA LEU A 109 9.88 -9.19 -6.77
C LEU A 109 8.68 -10.12 -6.92
N THR A 110 8.89 -11.43 -6.79
CA THR A 110 7.81 -12.42 -6.82
C THR A 110 6.83 -12.21 -5.67
N GLU A 111 7.32 -11.92 -4.47
CA GLU A 111 6.47 -11.59 -3.32
C GLU A 111 5.64 -10.32 -3.55
N GLN A 112 6.25 -9.27 -4.13
CA GLN A 112 5.55 -8.03 -4.48
C GLN A 112 4.50 -8.24 -5.57
N LEU A 113 4.83 -8.99 -6.63
CA LEU A 113 3.89 -9.34 -7.67
C LEU A 113 2.73 -10.17 -7.13
N ASN A 114 3.00 -11.14 -6.24
CA ASN A 114 1.96 -11.91 -5.59
C ASN A 114 1.06 -11.06 -4.68
N LYS A 115 1.59 -9.99 -4.06
CA LYS A 115 0.77 -9.03 -3.30
C LYS A 115 -0.12 -8.18 -4.22
N LEU A 116 0.36 -7.84 -5.42
CA LEU A 116 -0.36 -6.98 -6.37
C LEU A 116 -1.38 -7.76 -7.21
N TYR A 117 -1.01 -8.95 -7.65
CA TYR A 117 -1.76 -9.80 -8.58
C TYR A 117 -2.36 -11.04 -7.91
N ARG A 118 -2.54 -11.03 -6.58
CA ARG A 118 -3.21 -12.14 -5.87
C ARG A 118 -4.51 -12.45 -6.61
N ALA A 119 -4.50 -13.57 -7.33
CA ALA A 119 -5.55 -13.98 -8.24
C ALA A 119 -6.87 -14.10 -7.46
N ASP A 120 -7.89 -13.35 -7.90
CA ASP A 120 -9.34 -13.48 -7.66
C ASP A 120 -9.85 -13.84 -6.25
N ASN A 121 -9.02 -13.77 -5.21
CA ASN A 121 -9.39 -14.14 -3.85
C ASN A 121 -9.44 -12.90 -2.95
N ASP A 122 -10.49 -12.83 -2.15
CA ASP A 122 -10.69 -11.77 -1.16
C ASP A 122 -9.52 -11.70 -0.16
N LEU A 123 -9.08 -10.49 0.15
CA LEU A 123 -8.10 -10.23 1.19
C LEU A 123 -8.81 -10.22 2.54
N ILE A 124 -8.69 -11.31 3.29
CA ILE A 124 -9.25 -11.43 4.63
C ILE A 124 -8.14 -11.22 5.67
N LEU A 125 -8.32 -10.24 6.55
CA LEU A 125 -7.42 -9.89 7.64
C LEU A 125 -8.15 -10.01 8.98
N TYR A 126 -7.52 -10.67 9.95
CA TYR A 126 -8.05 -10.83 11.30
C TYR A 126 -7.35 -9.90 12.29
N VAL A 127 -8.15 -9.31 13.18
CA VAL A 127 -7.69 -8.43 14.25
C VAL A 127 -8.25 -8.92 15.59
N ASP A 128 -7.38 -9.03 16.59
CA ASP A 128 -7.73 -9.40 17.96
C ASP A 128 -6.99 -8.47 18.93
N GLY A 129 -7.70 -7.51 19.52
CA GLY A 129 -7.09 -6.54 20.43
C GLY A 129 -6.50 -7.17 21.70
N ASN A 130 -6.96 -8.37 22.08
CA ASN A 130 -6.55 -9.05 23.30
C ASN A 130 -5.38 -10.03 23.09
N LYS A 131 -5.34 -10.71 21.93
CA LYS A 131 -4.36 -11.78 21.65
C LYS A 131 -3.47 -11.52 20.42
N GLY A 132 -3.81 -10.54 19.59
CA GLY A 132 -3.07 -10.22 18.39
C GLY A 132 -1.72 -9.56 18.66
N ASN A 133 -0.87 -9.49 17.63
CA ASN A 133 0.46 -8.90 17.72
C ASN A 133 0.79 -8.09 16.46
N ASP A 134 1.18 -6.82 16.59
CA ASP A 134 1.50 -5.97 15.43
C ASP A 134 2.94 -6.09 14.92
N ILE A 135 3.79 -6.82 15.66
CA ILE A 135 5.17 -7.13 15.29
C ILE A 135 5.23 -8.48 14.58
N THR A 136 4.65 -9.52 15.18
CA THR A 136 4.74 -10.91 14.70
C THR A 136 3.47 -11.44 14.05
N GLY A 137 2.34 -10.75 14.22
CA GLY A 137 1.08 -11.10 13.55
C GLY A 137 1.21 -10.99 12.05
N ASN A 138 0.53 -11.87 11.32
CA ASN A 138 0.49 -11.88 9.86
C ASN A 138 -0.92 -11.63 9.31
N GLY A 139 -1.92 -11.47 10.19
CA GLY A 139 -3.30 -11.17 9.82
C GLY A 139 -4.14 -12.40 9.49
N THR A 140 -3.62 -13.63 9.67
CA THR A 140 -4.46 -14.84 9.63
C THR A 140 -5.24 -15.01 10.93
N GLU A 141 -6.21 -15.92 10.94
CA GLU A 141 -7.04 -16.16 12.13
C GLU A 141 -6.23 -16.71 13.32
N GLU A 142 -5.22 -17.53 13.04
CA GLU A 142 -4.32 -18.13 14.03
C GLU A 142 -3.30 -17.13 14.58
N ASN A 143 -2.91 -16.14 13.77
CA ASN A 143 -1.92 -15.13 14.14
C ASN A 143 -2.37 -13.71 13.73
N PRO A 144 -3.44 -13.20 14.37
CA PRO A 144 -4.08 -11.94 14.00
C PRO A 144 -3.22 -10.72 14.36
N PHE A 145 -3.52 -9.60 13.71
CA PHE A 145 -2.98 -8.31 14.15
C PHE A 145 -3.62 -7.87 15.46
N LYS A 146 -2.92 -7.02 16.23
CA LYS A 146 -3.46 -6.45 17.47
C LYS A 146 -4.37 -5.25 17.18
N THR A 147 -3.98 -4.41 16.24
CA THR A 147 -4.70 -3.17 15.92
C THR A 147 -5.32 -3.21 14.52
N ILE A 148 -6.41 -2.48 14.34
CA ILE A 148 -7.06 -2.28 13.04
C ILE A 148 -6.13 -1.46 12.13
N ASN A 149 -5.46 -0.43 12.65
CA ASN A 149 -4.48 0.34 11.88
C ASN A 149 -3.35 -0.54 11.31
N LYS A 150 -2.88 -1.55 12.07
CA LYS A 150 -1.91 -2.50 11.53
C LYS A 150 -2.48 -3.31 10.37
N ALA A 151 -3.71 -3.82 10.49
CA ALA A 151 -4.38 -4.52 9.40
C ALA A 151 -4.54 -3.61 8.17
N VAL A 152 -4.98 -2.37 8.36
CA VAL A 152 -5.14 -1.38 7.29
C VAL A 152 -3.82 -1.11 6.56
N SER A 153 -2.70 -1.03 7.29
CA SER A 153 -1.38 -0.83 6.69
C SER A 153 -0.92 -1.95 5.75
N ARG A 154 -1.56 -3.12 5.81
CA ARG A 154 -1.26 -4.27 4.94
C ARG A 154 -2.12 -4.32 3.68
N ILE A 155 -3.15 -3.49 3.57
CA ILE A 155 -4.04 -3.46 2.42
C ILE A 155 -3.28 -2.82 1.24
N PRO A 156 -3.18 -3.49 0.08
CA PRO A 156 -2.66 -2.86 -1.13
C PRO A 156 -3.55 -1.68 -1.54
N ARG A 157 -2.93 -0.59 -2.01
CA ARG A 157 -3.68 0.58 -2.51
C ARG A 157 -4.61 0.25 -3.69
N LEU A 158 -4.24 -0.73 -4.51
CA LEU A 158 -5.03 -1.22 -5.62
C LEU A 158 -5.18 -2.73 -5.48
N ILE A 159 -6.42 -3.20 -5.42
CA ILE A 159 -6.76 -4.62 -5.34
C ILE A 159 -8.05 -4.86 -6.12
N ASN A 160 -8.05 -5.86 -7.00
CA ASN A 160 -9.24 -6.23 -7.78
C ASN A 160 -10.04 -7.36 -7.08
N ALA A 161 -10.32 -7.19 -5.79
CA ALA A 161 -11.05 -8.15 -4.95
C ALA A 161 -11.67 -7.44 -3.74
N ASN A 162 -12.37 -8.18 -2.88
CA ASN A 162 -12.88 -7.62 -1.63
C ASN A 162 -11.76 -7.57 -0.57
N VAL A 163 -11.80 -6.55 0.27
CA VAL A 163 -11.00 -6.44 1.48
C VAL A 163 -11.92 -6.63 2.67
N ILE A 164 -11.63 -7.61 3.51
CA ILE A 164 -12.44 -7.97 4.67
C ILE A 164 -11.55 -7.92 5.91
N ILE A 165 -11.87 -7.04 6.86
CA ILE A 165 -11.20 -6.95 8.16
C ILE A 165 -12.18 -7.47 9.21
N ARG A 166 -11.84 -8.60 9.85
CA ARG A 166 -12.62 -9.24 10.91
C ARG A 166 -12.06 -8.90 12.27
N CYS A 167 -12.83 -8.15 13.05
CA CYS A 167 -12.45 -7.74 14.40
C CYS A 167 -13.10 -8.65 15.44
N LYS A 168 -12.28 -9.26 16.30
CA LYS A 168 -12.77 -9.98 17.49
C LYS A 168 -13.16 -8.99 18.59
N PRO A 169 -14.06 -9.38 19.54
CA PRO A 169 -14.43 -8.52 20.64
C PRO A 169 -13.22 -8.01 21.44
N ALA A 170 -13.05 -6.69 21.47
CA ALA A 170 -12.01 -5.97 22.19
C ALA A 170 -12.32 -4.46 22.19
N VAL A 171 -11.54 -3.70 22.96
CA VAL A 171 -11.50 -2.24 22.90
C VAL A 171 -10.37 -1.81 21.97
N TYR A 172 -10.73 -1.21 20.84
CA TYR A 172 -9.81 -0.66 19.86
C TYR A 172 -9.72 0.85 20.06
N ASP A 173 -8.81 1.25 20.95
CA ASP A 173 -8.57 2.64 21.34
C ASP A 173 -7.73 3.39 20.29
N GLU A 174 -8.26 3.48 19.07
CA GLU A 174 -7.54 3.99 17.90
C GLU A 174 -8.44 4.79 16.94
N ASP A 175 -7.82 5.76 16.28
CA ASP A 175 -8.40 6.48 15.15
C ASP A 175 -7.94 5.79 13.86
N VAL A 176 -8.83 5.05 13.22
CA VAL A 176 -8.52 4.27 12.01
C VAL A 176 -8.73 5.13 10.77
N SER A 177 -7.75 5.12 9.88
CA SER A 177 -7.79 5.89 8.64
C SER A 177 -7.48 5.02 7.42
N ILE A 178 -8.50 4.77 6.60
CA ILE A 178 -8.41 4.00 5.36
C ILE A 178 -8.49 5.01 4.21
N GLN A 179 -7.36 5.23 3.55
CA GLN A 179 -7.23 6.27 2.54
C GLN A 179 -6.72 5.71 1.22
N GLN A 180 -7.31 6.15 0.11
CA GLN A 180 -6.83 5.84 -1.25
C GLN A 180 -6.74 4.33 -1.53
N VAL A 181 -7.71 3.56 -1.03
CA VAL A 181 -7.82 2.12 -1.29
C VAL A 181 -8.85 1.89 -2.40
N TYR A 182 -8.37 1.37 -3.52
CA TYR A 182 -9.15 1.00 -4.70
C TYR A 182 -9.41 -0.51 -4.65
N ALA A 183 -10.52 -0.89 -4.02
CA ALA A 183 -11.01 -2.26 -3.90
C ALA A 183 -12.46 -2.35 -4.40
N SER A 184 -12.92 -3.55 -4.75
CA SER A 184 -14.34 -3.75 -5.10
C SER A 184 -15.25 -3.47 -3.91
N ASN A 185 -14.91 -4.07 -2.76
CA ASN A 185 -15.58 -3.87 -1.49
C ASN A 185 -14.56 -3.74 -0.35
N ILE A 186 -14.83 -2.90 0.64
CA ILE A 186 -14.08 -2.80 1.90
C ILE A 186 -15.05 -3.07 3.05
N LEU A 187 -14.90 -4.21 3.71
CA LEU A 187 -15.79 -4.68 4.76
C LEU A 187 -15.01 -4.68 6.09
N LEU A 188 -15.42 -3.84 7.04
CA LEU A 188 -14.97 -3.91 8.43
C LEU A 188 -16.11 -4.52 9.25
N GLU A 189 -15.90 -5.72 9.75
CA GLU A 189 -16.95 -6.50 10.39
C GLU A 189 -16.52 -7.08 11.74
N ASN A 190 -17.46 -7.08 12.69
CA ASN A 190 -17.34 -7.85 13.90
C ASN A 190 -17.38 -9.36 13.56
N ALA A 191 -16.45 -10.13 14.10
CA ALA A 191 -16.35 -11.57 13.88
C ALA A 191 -17.61 -12.36 14.31
N ASN A 192 -18.47 -11.79 15.16
CA ASN A 192 -19.70 -12.40 15.67
C ASN A 192 -20.98 -11.72 15.17
N LEU A 193 -20.96 -11.04 14.02
CA LEU A 193 -22.05 -10.18 13.53
C LEU A 193 -23.47 -10.78 13.57
N ASP A 194 -23.61 -12.07 13.31
CA ASP A 194 -24.92 -12.75 13.28
C ASP A 194 -25.63 -12.80 14.63
N LYS A 195 -24.86 -12.76 15.72
CA LYS A 195 -25.39 -12.88 17.09
C LYS A 195 -25.67 -11.52 17.74
N ILE A 196 -25.34 -10.44 17.04
CA ILE A 196 -25.38 -9.08 17.59
C ILE A 196 -26.74 -8.44 17.31
N ASP A 197 -27.34 -7.92 18.37
CA ASP A 197 -28.47 -6.99 18.32
C ASP A 197 -28.06 -5.70 19.05
N PRO A 198 -27.65 -4.64 18.30
CA PRO A 198 -27.15 -3.42 18.91
C PRO A 198 -28.22 -2.66 19.70
N SER A 199 -29.50 -3.06 19.64
CA SER A 199 -30.55 -2.45 20.46
C SER A 199 -30.61 -2.99 21.88
N LYS A 200 -30.02 -4.16 22.15
CA LYS A 200 -30.08 -4.84 23.45
C LYS A 200 -28.81 -4.70 24.26
N GLU A 201 -27.66 -4.86 23.62
CA GLU A 201 -26.36 -4.89 24.28
C GLU A 201 -25.25 -4.35 23.38
N ASP A 202 -24.07 -4.15 23.97
CA ASP A 202 -22.88 -3.76 23.22
C ASP A 202 -22.43 -4.88 22.28
N THR A 203 -21.88 -4.48 21.14
CA THR A 203 -21.45 -5.42 20.10
C THR A 203 -20.18 -6.20 20.47
N GLY A 204 -19.51 -5.79 21.57
CA GLY A 204 -18.24 -6.34 22.04
C GLY A 204 -17.00 -5.81 21.30
N VAL A 205 -17.17 -5.13 20.17
CA VAL A 205 -16.10 -4.45 19.43
C VAL A 205 -16.29 -2.95 19.61
N PHE A 206 -15.43 -2.33 20.42
CA PHE A 206 -15.47 -0.90 20.73
C PHE A 206 -14.43 -0.16 19.90
N ILE A 207 -14.79 0.98 19.31
CA ILE A 207 -13.89 1.77 18.45
C ILE A 207 -14.04 3.27 18.68
N ARG A 208 -12.91 3.98 18.63
CA ARG A 208 -12.89 5.45 18.72
C ARG A 208 -13.38 6.13 17.46
N SER A 209 -12.65 5.94 16.36
CA SER A 209 -13.12 6.42 15.08
C SER A 209 -12.62 5.58 13.90
N ILE A 210 -13.39 5.62 12.81
CA ILE A 210 -13.00 5.05 11.52
C ILE A 210 -13.30 6.08 10.44
N SER A 211 -12.32 6.36 9.60
CA SER A 211 -12.43 7.27 8.47
C SER A 211 -12.07 6.57 7.17
N PHE A 212 -12.94 6.71 6.19
CA PHE A 212 -12.72 6.30 4.81
C PHE A 212 -12.60 7.55 3.95
N ILE A 213 -11.49 7.68 3.23
CA ILE A 213 -11.18 8.86 2.42
C ILE A 213 -10.70 8.41 1.04
N ASP A 214 -11.30 8.93 -0.02
CA ASP A 214 -10.92 8.61 -1.40
C ASP A 214 -10.97 7.09 -1.70
N CYS A 215 -12.03 6.44 -1.24
CA CYS A 215 -12.26 4.99 -1.39
C CYS A 215 -13.49 4.76 -2.30
N PRO A 216 -13.31 4.56 -3.62
CA PRO A 216 -14.42 4.59 -4.60
C PRO A 216 -15.29 3.33 -4.60
N GLY A 217 -14.88 2.25 -3.93
CA GLY A 217 -15.66 1.01 -3.84
C GLY A 217 -16.87 1.11 -2.91
N TYR A 218 -17.55 -0.03 -2.73
CA TYR A 218 -18.54 -0.17 -1.67
C TYR A 218 -17.83 -0.43 -0.34
N ILE A 219 -18.30 0.23 0.72
CA ILE A 219 -17.72 0.17 2.05
C ILE A 219 -18.82 -0.25 3.02
N ASN A 220 -18.53 -1.16 3.93
CA ASN A 220 -19.45 -1.56 4.98
C ASN A 220 -18.75 -1.62 6.33
N VAL A 221 -19.28 -0.92 7.33
CA VAL A 221 -18.86 -1.01 8.73
C VAL A 221 -19.98 -1.68 9.52
N SER A 222 -19.69 -2.84 10.12
CA SER A 222 -20.71 -3.70 10.70
C SER A 222 -20.37 -4.18 12.11
N GLY A 223 -21.29 -3.94 13.06
CA GLY A 223 -21.20 -4.54 14.41
C GLY A 223 -20.21 -3.85 15.37
N PHE A 224 -20.05 -2.54 15.27
CA PHE A 224 -19.16 -1.75 16.14
C PHE A 224 -19.96 -0.95 17.18
N THR A 225 -19.38 -0.80 18.36
CA THR A 225 -19.88 0.06 19.44
C THR A 225 -18.98 1.31 19.54
N GLN A 226 -19.60 2.48 19.55
CA GLN A 226 -18.92 3.75 19.79
C GLN A 226 -18.24 3.76 21.16
N TYR A 227 -17.01 4.27 21.21
CA TYR A 227 -16.22 4.37 22.42
C TYR A 227 -15.29 5.58 22.35
N ASP A 228 -15.11 6.30 23.44
CA ASP A 228 -14.20 7.44 23.58
C ASP A 228 -14.32 8.51 22.46
N MET A 229 -15.54 8.76 21.98
CA MET A 229 -15.76 9.63 20.81
C MET A 229 -15.25 11.05 21.04
N ILE A 230 -15.29 11.57 22.26
CA ILE A 230 -14.86 12.94 22.56
C ILE A 230 -13.39 13.18 22.22
N ASN A 231 -12.57 12.14 22.27
CA ASN A 231 -11.15 12.17 21.93
C ASN A 231 -10.86 11.72 20.48
N SER A 232 -11.90 11.45 19.67
CA SER A 232 -11.74 11.08 18.26
C SER A 232 -11.16 12.22 17.43
N GLY A 233 -10.48 11.86 16.34
CA GLY A 233 -10.05 12.83 15.35
C GLY A 233 -11.20 13.70 14.85
N THR A 234 -11.01 15.02 14.84
CA THR A 234 -12.03 15.97 14.41
C THR A 234 -12.11 16.09 12.89
N ARG A 235 -13.28 16.42 12.35
CA ARG A 235 -13.53 16.53 10.90
C ARG A 235 -14.15 17.87 10.56
N TYR A 236 -13.69 18.43 9.43
CA TYR A 236 -14.20 19.70 8.94
C TYR A 236 -15.69 19.60 8.60
N THR A 237 -16.47 20.40 9.31
CA THR A 237 -17.89 20.58 9.05
C THR A 237 -18.09 21.79 8.13
N GLY A 238 -19.14 21.79 7.30
CA GLY A 238 -19.46 22.92 6.42
C GLY A 238 -19.81 24.24 7.12
N ALA A 239 -19.72 24.29 8.45
CA ALA A 239 -19.82 25.47 9.30
C ALA A 239 -18.46 26.07 9.69
N GLY A 240 -17.35 25.51 9.21
CA GLY A 240 -16.01 26.04 9.46
C GLY A 240 -15.37 25.60 10.78
N VAL A 241 -15.86 24.52 11.39
CA VAL A 241 -15.36 23.98 12.66
C VAL A 241 -15.06 22.50 12.52
N ASP A 242 -13.97 22.05 13.16
CA ASP A 242 -13.62 20.64 13.24
C ASP A 242 -14.31 20.01 14.46
N GLU A 243 -15.16 19.02 14.23
CA GLU A 243 -15.97 18.38 15.28
C GLU A 243 -15.66 16.87 15.37
N PRO A 244 -15.73 16.24 16.56
CA PRO A 244 -15.46 14.81 16.72
C PRO A 244 -16.46 13.94 15.95
N VAL A 245 -15.98 12.83 15.37
CA VAL A 245 -16.79 11.92 14.55
C VAL A 245 -16.37 10.47 14.77
N THR A 246 -17.35 9.58 14.98
CA THR A 246 -17.08 8.13 15.09
C THR A 246 -16.86 7.50 13.72
N PHE A 247 -17.80 7.63 12.77
CA PHE A 247 -17.61 7.12 11.41
C PHE A 247 -17.68 8.23 10.37
N PHE A 248 -16.62 8.34 9.55
CA PHE A 248 -16.49 9.38 8.53
C PHE A 248 -16.24 8.79 7.15
N PHE A 249 -16.99 9.27 6.16
CA PHE A 249 -16.87 8.89 4.76
C PHE A 249 -16.69 10.14 3.91
N ASP A 250 -15.55 10.26 3.24
CA ASP A 250 -15.21 11.40 2.39
C ASP A 250 -14.81 10.93 0.99
N ARG A 251 -15.51 11.42 -0.04
CA ARG A 251 -15.28 11.03 -1.44
C ARG A 251 -15.25 9.51 -1.63
N CYS A 252 -16.22 8.83 -1.02
CA CYS A 252 -16.40 7.38 -1.11
C CYS A 252 -17.55 7.01 -2.05
N GLY A 253 -17.46 5.86 -2.72
CA GLY A 253 -18.46 5.41 -3.69
C GLY A 253 -19.82 5.14 -3.05
N TYR A 254 -19.83 4.23 -2.07
CA TYR A 254 -21.03 3.93 -1.26
C TYR A 254 -20.63 3.40 0.12
N GLY A 255 -20.94 4.13 1.19
CA GLY A 255 -20.69 3.68 2.57
C GLY A 255 -21.95 3.18 3.26
N ALA A 256 -21.94 1.95 3.73
CA ALA A 256 -22.97 1.35 4.56
C ALA A 256 -22.51 1.23 6.01
N ILE A 257 -23.41 1.54 6.94
CA ILE A 257 -23.21 1.27 8.36
C ILE A 257 -24.36 0.39 8.82
N ASN A 258 -24.01 -0.75 9.40
CA ASN A 258 -24.96 -1.80 9.74
C ASN A 258 -24.74 -2.34 11.15
N LYS A 259 -25.80 -2.59 11.90
CA LYS A 259 -25.73 -3.20 13.25
C LYS A 259 -24.75 -2.52 14.22
N CYS A 260 -24.52 -1.22 14.09
CA CYS A 260 -23.63 -0.46 14.98
C CYS A 260 -24.41 0.17 16.14
N ARG A 261 -23.72 0.43 17.25
CA ARG A 261 -24.30 0.97 18.48
C ARG A 261 -23.59 2.25 18.89
N PHE A 262 -24.35 3.32 19.06
CA PHE A 262 -23.88 4.65 19.46
C PHE A 262 -24.62 5.05 20.74
N THR A 263 -23.96 4.91 21.88
CA THR A 263 -24.59 5.07 23.20
C THR A 263 -23.78 5.88 24.19
N GLU A 264 -22.60 6.37 23.82
CA GLU A 264 -21.92 7.37 24.63
C GLU A 264 -22.75 8.65 24.64
N ASN A 265 -22.92 9.26 25.82
CA ASN A 265 -23.71 10.49 25.91
C ASN A 265 -22.93 11.66 25.31
N MET A 266 -23.28 11.99 24.07
CA MET A 266 -22.66 13.03 23.27
C MET A 266 -23.60 14.22 23.04
N LYS A 267 -24.81 14.21 23.62
CA LYS A 267 -25.85 15.22 23.41
C LYS A 267 -25.44 16.66 23.73
N ALA A 268 -24.59 16.84 24.75
CA ALA A 268 -24.08 18.15 25.15
C ALA A 268 -22.80 18.56 24.40
N THR A 269 -22.33 17.72 23.47
CA THR A 269 -21.11 17.96 22.69
C THR A 269 -21.51 18.30 21.25
N ARG A 270 -20.71 19.09 20.54
CA ARG A 270 -20.89 19.29 19.10
C ARG A 270 -20.15 18.19 18.35
N SER A 271 -20.83 17.08 18.10
CA SER A 271 -20.23 15.87 17.56
C SER A 271 -21.20 15.08 16.68
N HIS A 272 -20.68 14.24 15.79
CA HIS A 272 -21.51 13.48 14.85
C HIS A 272 -21.19 11.99 14.90
N SER A 273 -22.16 11.14 15.23
CA SER A 273 -21.95 9.68 15.26
C SER A 273 -21.51 9.17 13.88
N VAL A 274 -22.16 9.68 12.84
CA VAL A 274 -21.91 9.32 11.44
C VAL A 274 -21.84 10.57 10.59
N TYR A 275 -20.81 10.70 9.75
CA TYR A 275 -20.66 11.80 8.81
C TYR A 275 -20.33 11.30 7.39
N TYR A 276 -21.16 11.69 6.42
CA TYR A 276 -20.87 11.56 5.00
C TYR A 276 -20.60 12.92 4.33
N ALA A 277 -19.45 13.04 3.69
CA ALA A 277 -19.03 14.14 2.83
C ALA A 277 -18.80 13.62 1.41
N ALA A 278 -19.44 14.22 0.40
CA ALA A 278 -19.24 13.85 -1.01
C ALA A 278 -19.30 12.34 -1.29
N SER A 279 -20.21 11.66 -0.60
CA SER A 279 -20.32 10.19 -0.59
C SER A 279 -21.79 9.77 -0.60
N ASN A 280 -22.09 8.62 -1.20
CA ASN A 280 -23.41 8.01 -1.10
C ASN A 280 -23.41 6.93 -0.01
N GLY A 281 -24.59 6.53 0.47
CA GLY A 281 -24.61 5.54 1.53
C GLY A 281 -25.95 5.23 2.16
N ARG A 282 -25.89 4.36 3.18
CA ARG A 282 -27.04 3.94 3.98
C ARG A 282 -26.63 3.64 5.41
N VAL A 283 -27.45 4.07 6.35
CA VAL A 283 -27.33 3.74 7.78
C VAL A 283 -28.53 2.88 8.13
N LEU A 284 -28.32 1.63 8.53
CA LEU A 284 -29.38 0.65 8.78
C LEU A 284 -29.09 -0.21 10.02
N ASP A 285 -30.16 -0.73 10.64
CA ASP A 285 -30.10 -1.62 11.81
C ASP A 285 -29.23 -1.12 12.97
N CYS A 286 -28.98 0.19 13.07
CA CYS A 286 -28.15 0.78 14.11
C CYS A 286 -28.98 1.22 15.32
N TYR A 287 -28.32 1.37 16.47
CA TYR A 287 -28.92 1.90 17.68
C TYR A 287 -28.26 3.21 18.11
N PHE A 288 -29.03 4.30 18.22
CA PHE A 288 -28.55 5.63 18.58
C PHE A 288 -29.19 6.14 19.88
N LYS A 289 -28.38 6.43 20.89
CA LYS A 289 -28.87 6.96 22.16
C LYS A 289 -28.01 8.13 22.64
N ASP A 290 -28.67 9.19 23.09
CA ASP A 290 -28.03 10.37 23.68
C ASP A 290 -26.95 11.00 22.78
N GLN A 291 -27.13 10.94 21.46
CA GLN A 291 -26.23 11.55 20.47
C GLN A 291 -26.60 13.02 20.19
N PHE A 292 -25.63 13.85 19.79
CA PHE A 292 -25.93 15.19 19.29
C PHE A 292 -26.53 15.13 17.89
N ASP A 293 -25.74 14.70 16.89
CA ASP A 293 -26.27 14.33 15.58
C ASP A 293 -26.01 12.84 15.34
N CYS A 294 -27.07 12.06 15.10
CA CYS A 294 -26.91 10.66 14.67
C CYS A 294 -26.29 10.59 13.27
N LEU A 295 -26.70 11.48 12.38
CA LEU A 295 -26.22 11.58 11.00
C LEU A 295 -25.92 13.04 10.63
N TYR A 296 -24.73 13.29 10.09
CA TYR A 296 -24.38 14.54 9.45
C TYR A 296 -24.03 14.30 7.98
N THR A 297 -24.55 15.15 7.09
CA THR A 297 -24.30 15.01 5.65
C THR A 297 -23.92 16.34 5.02
N ASN A 298 -22.90 16.32 4.15
CA ASN A 298 -22.43 17.51 3.45
C ASN A 298 -21.89 17.23 2.05
N PHE A 299 -21.65 18.29 1.26
CA PHE A 299 -20.91 18.26 -0.01
C PHE A 299 -21.46 17.26 -1.05
N ASN A 300 -22.75 17.33 -1.37
CA ASN A 300 -23.45 16.46 -2.33
C ASN A 300 -23.56 14.99 -1.92
N ALA A 301 -23.47 14.68 -0.62
CA ALA A 301 -23.79 13.35 -0.13
C ALA A 301 -25.27 12.99 -0.37
N VAL A 302 -25.55 11.73 -0.67
CA VAL A 302 -26.91 11.20 -0.82
C VAL A 302 -27.06 9.95 0.03
N ILE A 303 -27.77 10.08 1.16
CA ILE A 303 -27.80 9.05 2.22
C ILE A 303 -29.22 8.57 2.49
N THR A 304 -29.38 7.27 2.72
CA THR A 304 -30.60 6.72 3.30
C THR A 304 -30.40 6.48 4.80
N PHE A 305 -31.17 7.19 5.64
CA PHE A 305 -31.26 6.94 7.07
C PHE A 305 -32.47 6.03 7.35
N ASP A 306 -32.20 4.74 7.47
CA ASP A 306 -33.20 3.70 7.37
C ASP A 306 -34.18 3.64 8.55
N GLU A 307 -35.40 3.13 8.30
CA GLU A 307 -36.43 2.95 9.33
C GLU A 307 -36.09 1.85 10.35
N THR A 308 -35.20 0.94 9.98
CA THR A 308 -34.68 -0.12 10.86
C THR A 308 -33.85 0.40 12.02
N ASN A 309 -33.33 1.64 11.94
CA ASN A 309 -32.59 2.26 13.03
C ASN A 309 -33.50 2.47 14.24
N LYS A 310 -32.93 2.31 15.44
CA LYS A 310 -33.63 2.43 16.72
C LYS A 310 -32.90 3.40 17.63
N GLY A 311 -33.60 3.97 18.61
CA GLY A 311 -32.94 4.88 19.55
C GLY A 311 -33.81 5.94 20.20
N TYR A 312 -33.25 6.66 21.16
CA TYR A 312 -33.94 7.77 21.85
C TYR A 312 -32.95 8.71 22.55
N GLY A 313 -33.45 9.85 23.01
CA GLY A 313 -32.66 10.83 23.78
C GLY A 313 -31.67 11.64 22.94
N ASN A 314 -31.67 11.45 21.62
CA ASN A 314 -30.80 12.18 20.70
C ASN A 314 -31.24 13.64 20.58
N GLU A 315 -30.32 14.57 20.35
CA GLU A 315 -30.66 15.96 20.07
C GLU A 315 -31.30 16.05 18.67
N ARG A 316 -30.65 15.47 17.66
CA ARG A 316 -31.08 15.48 16.25
C ARG A 316 -30.84 14.14 15.57
N LEU A 317 -31.74 13.75 14.67
CA LEU A 317 -31.57 12.53 13.87
C LEU A 317 -30.63 12.78 12.69
N ALA A 318 -30.84 13.88 11.96
CA ALA A 318 -29.88 14.27 10.93
C ALA A 318 -29.72 15.79 10.78
N GLN A 319 -28.48 16.21 10.57
CA GLN A 319 -28.14 17.55 10.12
C GLN A 319 -27.64 17.49 8.66
N VAL A 320 -28.33 18.20 7.77
CA VAL A 320 -28.22 18.03 6.32
C VAL A 320 -27.86 19.36 5.64
N GLY A 321 -26.66 19.44 5.10
CA GLY A 321 -26.17 20.60 4.35
C GLY A 321 -25.77 20.25 2.94
N ARG A 322 -26.19 21.01 1.92
CA ARG A 322 -25.74 20.79 0.52
C ARG A 322 -25.81 19.31 0.08
N SER A 323 -26.78 18.55 0.58
CA SER A 323 -26.87 17.09 0.49
C SER A 323 -28.33 16.64 0.56
N ILE A 324 -28.58 15.37 0.29
CA ILE A 324 -29.92 14.77 0.29
C ILE A 324 -29.95 13.59 1.26
N VAL A 325 -30.95 13.56 2.13
CA VAL A 325 -31.23 12.42 3.00
C VAL A 325 -32.63 11.87 2.74
N PHE A 326 -32.73 10.56 2.55
CA PHE A 326 -33.99 9.83 2.57
C PHE A 326 -34.16 9.20 3.95
N ALA A 327 -35.21 9.54 4.68
CA ALA A 327 -35.45 9.10 6.05
C ALA A 327 -36.88 8.59 6.23
N PRO A 328 -37.20 7.36 5.74
CA PRO A 328 -38.56 6.80 5.74
C PRO A 328 -39.05 6.38 7.14
N LEU A 329 -39.06 7.28 8.12
CA LEU A 329 -39.24 6.99 9.55
C LEU A 329 -40.70 6.72 9.98
N LYS A 330 -41.39 5.78 9.31
CA LYS A 330 -42.82 5.51 9.50
C LYS A 330 -43.22 5.17 10.95
N ASN A 331 -42.33 4.54 11.71
CA ASN A 331 -42.62 4.04 13.06
C ASN A 331 -41.94 4.81 14.21
N ARG A 332 -41.18 5.89 13.91
CA ARG A 332 -40.39 6.65 14.91
C ARG A 332 -39.58 5.76 15.88
N SER A 333 -39.03 4.67 15.37
CA SER A 333 -38.17 3.72 16.10
C SER A 333 -36.91 4.38 16.67
N VAL A 334 -36.48 5.49 16.06
CA VAL A 334 -35.46 6.41 16.55
C VAL A 334 -36.08 7.80 16.77
N THR A 335 -35.84 8.40 17.93
CA THR A 335 -36.41 9.71 18.31
C THR A 335 -35.36 10.76 18.60
N SER A 336 -35.78 12.03 18.49
CA SER A 336 -34.98 13.23 18.79
C SER A 336 -35.77 14.19 19.68
N ASP A 337 -35.07 14.90 20.55
CA ASP A 337 -35.66 15.86 21.48
C ASP A 337 -35.58 17.33 20.98
N GLY A 338 -34.57 17.66 20.16
CA GLY A 338 -34.30 19.01 19.64
C GLY A 338 -34.90 19.31 18.25
N GLY A 339 -35.69 18.37 17.71
CA GLY A 339 -36.21 18.39 16.35
C GLY A 339 -35.45 17.40 15.44
N PRO A 340 -36.15 16.58 14.63
CA PRO A 340 -35.51 15.42 13.98
C PRO A 340 -34.50 15.81 12.92
N PHE A 341 -34.75 16.89 12.18
CA PHE A 341 -33.95 17.27 11.02
C PHE A 341 -33.58 18.75 11.02
N VAL A 342 -32.29 19.05 10.87
CA VAL A 342 -31.80 20.40 10.64
C VAL A 342 -31.28 20.51 9.22
N LYS A 343 -31.86 21.42 8.43
CA LYS A 343 -31.48 21.67 7.03
C LYS A 343 -30.74 22.99 6.93
N TYR A 344 -29.63 23.04 6.19
CA TYR A 344 -28.92 24.28 5.89
C TYR A 344 -28.32 24.26 4.49
N ALA A 345 -27.97 25.43 3.93
CA ALA A 345 -27.29 25.56 2.64
C ALA A 345 -27.88 24.68 1.51
N GLY A 346 -29.22 24.60 1.43
CA GLY A 346 -29.93 23.83 0.40
C GLY A 346 -30.13 22.34 0.66
N GLY A 347 -29.72 21.81 1.82
CA GLY A 347 -29.92 20.41 2.19
C GLY A 347 -31.40 19.99 2.19
N GLN A 348 -31.68 18.78 1.72
CA GLN A 348 -33.03 18.24 1.59
C GLN A 348 -33.20 16.94 2.39
N VAL A 349 -34.37 16.79 3.00
CA VAL A 349 -34.78 15.53 3.65
C VAL A 349 -36.12 15.12 3.08
N PHE A 350 -36.20 13.86 2.66
CA PHE A 350 -37.41 13.19 2.17
C PHE A 350 -37.83 12.13 3.18
N GLU A 351 -38.98 12.33 3.79
CA GLU A 351 -39.59 11.40 4.77
C GLU A 351 -40.53 10.38 4.11
#